data_AF-A0A7C1G1P8-F1
#
_entry.id   AF-A0A7C1G1P8-F1
#
_cell.length_a   1.000
_cell.length_b   1.000
_cell.length_c   1.000
_cell.angle_alpha   90.00
_cell.angle_beta   90.00
_cell.angle_gamma   90.00
#
_symmetry.space_group_name_H-M   'P 1'
#
loop_
_entity.id
_entity.type
_entity.pdbx_description
1 polymer ?
#
loop_
_entity_poly.entity_id
_entity_poly.type
_entity_poly.pdbx_seq_one_letter_code
_entity_poly.pdbx_strand_id
1 'polypeptide(L)' 'MPLDDKQTKSRELILNKKQVATMTQKENRPVKILFVEDDANLSMVLKDYLEMIGYEVDHAADGIAGLDYFNKNNYEM' A
#
# COMPACT_ATOMS: atom_id res chain seq x y z
N MET A 1 22.49 47.58 14.35
CA MET A 1 23.06 46.23 14.17
C MET A 1 21.89 45.30 13.88
N PRO A 2 21.71 44.80 12.65
CA PRO A 2 20.56 43.95 12.34
C PRO A 2 20.76 42.58 13.01
N LEU A 3 19.79 42.21 13.85
CA LEU A 3 19.67 40.87 14.39
C LEU A 3 19.07 39.94 13.33
N ASP A 4 19.72 38.80 13.15
CA ASP A 4 19.10 37.47 12.98
C ASP A 4 18.65 36.89 11.62
N ASP A 5 19.33 37.20 10.51
CA ASP A 5 19.22 36.41 9.25
C ASP A 5 19.38 34.87 9.44
N LYS A 6 20.00 34.44 10.55
CA LYS A 6 20.15 33.02 10.89
C LYS A 6 18.87 32.39 11.48
N GLN A 7 18.05 33.13 12.23
CA GLN A 7 16.90 32.56 12.91
C GLN A 7 15.72 32.38 11.94
N THR A 8 15.55 33.30 10.99
CA THR A 8 14.52 33.25 9.94
C THR A 8 14.76 32.09 8.97
N LYS A 9 16.00 31.91 8.49
CA LYS A 9 16.37 30.77 7.61
C LYS A 9 16.18 29.40 8.28
N SER A 10 16.46 29.31 9.58
CA SER A 10 16.26 28.07 10.34
C SER A 10 14.78 27.70 10.50
N ARG A 11 13.88 28.68 10.62
CA ARG A 11 12.42 28.43 10.71
C ARG A 11 11.81 28.03 9.38
N GLU A 12 12.22 28.67 8.28
CA GLU A 12 11.82 28.29 6.91
C GLU A 12 12.29 26.86 6.56
N LEU A 13 13.52 26.50 6.94
CA LEU A 13 14.06 25.15 6.74
C LEU A 13 13.27 24.08 7.51
N ILE A 14 12.81 24.37 8.73
CA ILE A 14 11.99 23.44 9.53
C ILE A 14 10.58 23.32 8.95
N LEU A 15 9.99 24.42 8.48
CA LEU A 15 8.66 24.43 7.87
C LEU A 15 8.64 23.62 6.57
N ASN A 16 9.67 23.77 5.73
CA ASN A 16 9.82 23.02 4.50
C ASN A 16 10.08 21.53 4.76
N LYS A 17 10.87 21.19 5.81
CA LYS A 17 11.07 19.80 6.25
C LYS A 17 9.78 19.11 6.73
N LYS A 18 8.90 19.82 7.44
CA LYS A 18 7.59 19.28 7.84
C LYS A 18 6.67 19.06 6.63
N GLN A 19 6.64 19.99 5.67
CA GLN A 19 5.87 19.81 4.43
C GLN A 19 6.36 18.63 3.61
N VAL A 20 7.68 18.50 3.36
CA VAL A 20 8.20 17.35 2.60
C VAL A 20 8.00 16.01 3.34
N ALA A 21 8.09 15.98 4.68
CA ALA A 21 7.81 14.78 5.47
C ALA A 21 6.32 14.38 5.46
N THR A 22 5.42 15.33 5.16
CA THR A 22 3.98 15.06 4.99
C THR A 22 3.66 14.61 3.57
N MET A 23 4.44 15.04 2.57
CA MET A 23 4.23 14.68 1.15
C MET A 23 4.82 13.31 0.75
N THR A 24 5.67 12.69 1.57
CA THR A 24 6.27 11.37 1.30
C THR A 24 5.59 10.19 1.98
N GLN A 25 4.54 10.40 2.76
CA GLN A 25 3.72 9.32 3.33
C GLN A 25 2.64 8.87 2.33
N LYS A 26 3.05 8.42 1.13
CA LYS A 26 2.27 7.37 0.47
C LYS A 26 2.62 6.11 1.24
N GLU A 27 1.93 5.95 2.37
CA GLU A 27 2.04 4.83 3.30
C GLU A 27 2.33 3.56 2.52
N ASN A 28 3.39 2.84 2.87
CA ASN A 28 3.74 1.55 2.31
C ASN A 28 2.74 0.49 2.81
N ARG A 29 1.45 0.69 2.47
CA ARG A 29 0.36 -0.22 2.82
C ARG A 29 0.62 -1.52 2.07
N PRO A 30 0.55 -2.67 2.74
CA PRO A 30 0.65 -3.95 2.07
C PRO A 30 -0.45 -4.01 1.00
N VAL A 31 -0.05 -4.21 -0.26
CA VAL A 31 -0.99 -4.36 -1.36
C VAL A 31 -1.70 -5.71 -1.17
N LYS A 32 -3.02 -5.66 -1.10
CA LYS A 32 -3.86 -6.85 -0.98
C LYS A 32 -4.43 -7.22 -2.34
N ILE A 33 -4.15 -8.44 -2.80
CA ILE A 33 -4.54 -8.98 -4.10
C ILE A 33 -5.70 -9.96 -3.91
N LEU A 34 -6.76 -9.81 -4.71
CA LEU A 34 -7.78 -10.85 -4.91
C LEU A 34 -7.61 -11.42 -6.31
N PHE A 35 -7.50 -12.74 -6.43
CA PHE A 35 -7.53 -13.41 -7.73
C PHE A 35 -8.54 -14.56 -7.74
N VAL A 36 -9.08 -14.85 -8.92
CA VAL A 36 -10.08 -15.89 -9.15
C VAL A 36 -9.48 -16.95 -10.07
N GLU A 37 -9.42 -18.19 -9.60
CA GLU A 37 -8.81 -19.32 -10.30
C GLU A 37 -9.52 -20.61 -9.90
N ASP A 38 -10.02 -21.38 -10.88
CA ASP A 38 -10.84 -22.58 -10.65
C ASP A 38 -10.02 -23.87 -10.48
N ASP A 39 -8.76 -23.88 -10.96
CA ASP A 39 -7.86 -25.01 -10.75
C ASP A 39 -7.18 -24.95 -9.37
N ALA A 40 -7.42 -25.97 -8.54
CA ALA A 40 -6.89 -26.08 -7.18
C ALA A 40 -5.36 -26.20 -7.11
N ASN A 41 -4.72 -26.85 -8.09
CA ASN A 41 -3.27 -27.01 -8.11
C ASN A 41 -2.60 -25.68 -8.50
N LEU A 42 -3.13 -25.00 -9.51
CA LEU A 42 -2.61 -23.71 -9.97
C LEU A 42 -2.79 -22.63 -8.92
N SER A 43 -3.99 -22.53 -8.32
CA SER A 43 -4.29 -21.54 -7.29
C SER A 43 -3.40 -21.66 -6.06
N MET A 44 -3.05 -22.89 -5.63
CA MET A 44 -2.11 -23.12 -4.54
C MET A 44 -0.72 -22.56 -4.87
N VAL A 45 -0.19 -22.88 -6.05
CA VAL A 45 1.14 -22.40 -6.47
C VAL A 45 1.18 -20.87 -6.61
N LEU A 46 0.12 -20.27 -7.17
CA LEU A 46 0.02 -18.82 -7.32
C LEU A 46 -0.06 -18.09 -5.98
N LYS A 47 -0.88 -18.61 -5.06
CA LYS A 47 -1.03 -18.04 -3.72
C LYS A 47 0.30 -18.06 -2.97
N ASP A 48 0.97 -19.22 -2.93
CA ASP A 48 2.26 -19.38 -2.26
C ASP A 48 3.31 -18.42 -2.85
N TYR A 49 3.34 -18.26 -4.18
CA TYR A 49 4.26 -17.34 -4.85
C TYR A 49 4.01 -15.87 -4.48
N LEU A 50 2.75 -15.43 -4.50
CA LEU A 50 2.37 -14.05 -4.18
C LEU A 50 2.61 -13.72 -2.69
N GLU A 51 2.32 -14.65 -1.79
CA GLU A 51 2.60 -14.49 -0.36
C GLU A 51 4.11 -14.47 -0.09
N MET A 52 4.90 -15.32 -0.77
CA MET A 52 6.36 -15.38 -0.64
C MET A 52 7.04 -14.05 -1.00
N ILE A 53 6.52 -13.33 -2.00
CA ILE A 53 7.05 -12.01 -2.40
C ILE A 53 6.47 -10.84 -1.58
N GLY A 54 5.61 -11.12 -0.61
CA GLY A 54 5.16 -10.18 0.42
C GLY A 54 3.81 -9.52 0.18
N TYR A 55 2.97 -10.05 -0.71
CA TYR A 55 1.59 -9.58 -0.86
C TYR A 55 0.66 -10.25 0.15
N GLU A 56 -0.39 -9.53 0.56
CA GLU A 56 -1.55 -10.16 1.17
C GLU A 56 -2.47 -10.67 0.05
N VAL A 57 -2.95 -11.91 0.15
CA VAL A 57 -3.64 -12.57 -0.97
C VAL A 57 -4.92 -13.24 -0.51
N ASP A 58 -6.03 -12.90 -1.16
CA ASP A 58 -7.27 -13.67 -1.11
C ASP A 58 -7.43 -14.44 -2.44
N HIS A 59 -7.89 -15.68 -2.37
CA HIS A 59 -8.19 -16.53 -3.53
C HIS A 59 -9.66 -16.91 -3.52
N ALA A 60 -10.29 -16.85 -4.70
CA ALA A 60 -11.63 -17.37 -4.92
C ALA A 60 -11.62 -18.45 -6.01
N ALA A 61 -12.35 -19.54 -5.78
CA ALA A 61 -12.44 -20.65 -6.72
C ALA A 61 -13.35 -20.37 -7.93
N ASP A 62 -14.19 -19.34 -7.85
CA ASP A 62 -15.11 -18.95 -8.91
C ASP A 62 -15.51 -17.47 -8.81
N GLY A 63 -16.26 -16.99 -9.80
CA GLY A 63 -16.70 -15.60 -9.86
C GLY A 63 -17.71 -15.20 -8.79
N ILE A 64 -18.50 -16.14 -8.24
CA ILE A 64 -19.47 -15.84 -7.19
C ILE A 64 -18.73 -15.60 -5.87
N ALA A 65 -17.80 -16.48 -5.53
CA ALA A 65 -16.91 -16.32 -4.39
C ALA A 65 -16.03 -15.07 -4.54
N GLY A 66 -15.51 -14.82 -5.75
CA GLY A 66 -14.70 -13.62 -6.04
C GLY A 66 -15.50 -12.33 -5.84
N LEU A 67 -16.74 -12.29 -6.31
CA LEU A 67 -17.64 -11.15 -6.10
C LEU A 67 -17.97 -10.95 -4.61
N ASP A 68 -18.19 -12.03 -3.87
CA ASP A 68 -18.42 -11.98 -2.43
C ASP A 68 -17.20 -11.41 -1.67
N TYR A 69 -15.99 -11.88 -2.00
CA TYR A 69 -14.76 -11.33 -1.44
C TYR A 69 -14.57 -9.85 -1.79
N PHE A 70 -14.78 -9.48 -3.06
CA PHE A 70 -14.66 -8.10 -3.52
C PHE A 70 -15.61 -7.15 -2.80
N ASN A 71 -16.84 -7.59 -2.51
CA ASN A 71 -17.80 -6.77 -1.79
C ASN A 71 -17.52 -6.67 -0.28
N LYS A 72 -16.85 -7.65 0.30
CA LYS A 72 -16.56 -7.72 1.75
C LYS A 72 -15.24 -7.05 2.14
N ASN A 73 -14.30 -6.90 1.22
CA ASN A 73 -12.96 -6.41 1.48
C ASN A 73 -12.63 -5.21 0.59
N ASN A 74 -11.61 -4.45 0.98
CA ASN A 74 -11.03 -3.41 0.14
C ASN A 74 -9.77 -3.98 -0.54
N TYR A 75 -9.76 -3.99 -1.87
CA TYR A 75 -8.59 -4.30 -2.68
C TYR A 75 -8.15 -3.04 -3.42
N GLU A 76 -6.84 -2.88 -3.58
CA GLU A 76 -6.27 -1.82 -4.40
C GLU A 76 -6.15 -2.32 -5.85
N MET A 77 -6.52 -1.48 -6.83
CA MET A 77 -6.40 -1.77 -8.27
C MET A 77 -5.07 -1.26 -8.82
#